data_AF-A0A939W332-F1
#
_entry.id   AF-A0A939W332-F1
#
_cell.length_a   1.000
_cell.length_b   1.000
_cell.length_c   1.000
_cell.angle_alpha   90.00
_cell.angle_beta   90.00
_cell.angle_gamma   90.00
#
_symmetry.space_group_name_H-M   'P 1'
#
loop_
_entity.id
_entity.type
_entity.pdbx_description
1 polymer ?
#
loop_
_entity_poly.entity_id
_entity_poly.type
_entity_poly.pdbx_seq_one_letter_code
_entity_poly.pdbx_strand_id
1 'polypeptide(L)'
;MAGYVIIEKCIYNDSFSRKQEALNLFHSSIRSKKEKELHAIVRPACNMSLRETVLQDDVFFLRKMNDPYINNYISIFLFQNSKKVASTEYLCKLLFSYTSMQCKFKGIIKNIDFVLMDLAESNFNLCIEFISKWIVDSDYKNCDNSFVKIWSSVCSNLNFINQSFVIYTRFFLNDNYLYHKAAKEIIHELAIHKNHTFHFDKDTINKANKEDIIFLCRKLLGNIYDIKTLCELFESILQIKLDDEEITNIIINVIFRLASEYRFPVFQYFKDKQTSEDNRLNEVYNRILPDLERICEINTKKKQFPELVATYEQRTAVAKKNSEDDKELMKLANSESVIMSMFKPVKLLYGQGFSYNLNDSSKSITSNFVSYEESFYISKKDIFCPVHSEMERFFCRIAKRGK
;
A
#
# COMPACT_ATOMS: atom_id res chain seq x y z
N MET A 1 -35.96 16.77 22.13
CA MET A 1 -35.30 17.97 21.52
C MET A 1 -35.06 19.09 22.53
N ALA A 2 -36.00 19.45 23.42
CA ALA A 2 -35.80 20.56 24.38
C ALA A 2 -34.59 20.40 25.32
N GLY A 3 -34.35 19.19 25.87
CA GLY A 3 -33.16 18.91 26.71
C GLY A 3 -31.81 19.02 25.99
N TYR A 4 -31.80 18.93 24.65
CA TYR A 4 -30.57 18.91 23.84
C TYR A 4 -30.05 20.30 23.53
N VAL A 5 -30.96 21.25 23.27
CA VAL A 5 -30.63 22.67 23.15
C VAL A 5 -30.09 23.20 24.48
N ILE A 6 -30.53 22.63 25.60
CA ILE A 6 -30.01 22.97 26.93
C ILE A 6 -28.56 22.48 27.06
N ILE A 7 -28.24 21.24 26.65
CA ILE A 7 -26.86 20.74 26.70
C ILE A 7 -25.92 21.59 25.85
N GLU A 8 -26.23 21.87 24.57
CA GLU A 8 -25.40 22.74 23.74
C GLU A 8 -25.28 24.17 24.30
N LYS A 9 -26.36 24.76 24.83
CA LYS A 9 -26.31 26.12 25.42
C LYS A 9 -25.62 26.18 26.78
N CYS A 10 -25.60 25.09 27.54
CA CYS A 10 -24.89 25.00 28.81
C CYS A 10 -23.37 24.82 28.59
N ILE A 11 -22.97 24.24 27.46
CA ILE A 11 -21.55 24.05 27.09
C ILE A 11 -20.81 25.37 26.84
N TYR A 12 -21.50 26.42 26.40
CA TYR A 12 -20.91 27.73 26.10
C TYR A 12 -21.00 28.74 27.25
N ASN A 13 -21.67 28.39 28.36
CA ASN A 13 -21.79 29.27 29.54
C ASN A 13 -21.06 28.64 30.73
N ASP A 14 -20.00 29.27 31.22
CA ASP A 14 -19.13 28.80 32.32
C ASP A 14 -19.79 28.69 33.71
N SER A 15 -21.12 28.75 33.82
CA SER A 15 -21.80 28.58 35.10
C SER A 15 -21.70 27.12 35.57
N PHE A 16 -20.97 26.90 36.67
CA PHE A 16 -20.73 25.59 37.29
C PHE A 16 -22.02 24.74 37.47
N SER A 17 -23.12 25.37 37.88
CA SER A 17 -24.41 24.69 38.07
C SER A 17 -24.98 24.06 36.78
N ARG A 18 -24.87 24.76 35.65
CA ARG A 18 -25.39 24.27 34.35
C ARG A 18 -24.51 23.15 33.78
N LYS A 19 -23.20 23.23 34.04
CA LYS A 19 -22.24 22.19 33.67
C LYS A 19 -22.54 20.87 34.40
N GLN A 20 -22.81 20.93 35.70
CA GLN A 20 -23.16 19.73 36.49
C GLN A 20 -24.50 19.12 36.05
N GLU A 21 -25.49 19.95 35.74
CA GLU A 21 -26.78 19.49 35.21
C GLU A 21 -26.61 18.78 33.86
N ALA A 22 -25.80 19.34 32.95
CA ALA A 22 -25.48 18.71 31.69
C ALA A 22 -24.80 17.34 31.88
N LEU A 23 -23.80 17.24 32.76
CA LEU A 23 -23.13 15.97 33.08
C LEU A 23 -24.10 14.91 33.63
N ASN A 24 -25.01 15.30 34.52
CA ASN A 24 -26.02 14.39 35.06
C ASN A 24 -26.96 13.88 33.95
N LEU A 25 -27.37 14.75 33.03
CA LEU A 25 -28.17 14.36 31.87
C LEU A 25 -27.42 13.38 30.97
N PHE A 26 -26.14 13.64 30.66
CA PHE A 26 -25.29 12.73 29.89
C PHE A 26 -25.24 11.33 30.51
N HIS A 27 -24.87 11.22 31.79
CA HIS A 27 -24.78 9.93 32.45
C HIS A 27 -26.13 9.22 32.51
N SER A 28 -27.24 9.96 32.68
CA SER A 28 -28.59 9.38 32.66
C SER A 28 -28.94 8.77 31.28
N SER A 29 -28.57 9.44 30.20
CA SER A 29 -28.78 8.96 28.83
C SER A 29 -27.86 7.79 28.46
N ILE A 30 -26.61 7.79 28.92
CA ILE A 30 -25.70 6.64 28.75
C ILE A 30 -26.25 5.42 29.50
N ARG A 31 -26.76 5.61 30.73
CA ARG A 31 -27.39 4.53 31.52
C ARG A 31 -28.68 4.02 30.89
N SER A 32 -29.48 4.88 30.25
CA SER A 32 -30.73 4.49 29.60
C SER A 32 -30.50 3.56 28.40
N LYS A 33 -29.32 3.67 27.76
CA LYS A 33 -28.93 2.95 26.53
C LYS A 33 -29.94 3.08 25.38
N LYS A 34 -30.79 4.11 25.40
CA LYS A 34 -31.76 4.35 24.34
C LYS A 34 -31.03 4.95 23.14
N GLU A 35 -31.04 4.24 22.01
CA GLU A 35 -30.33 4.60 20.78
C GLU A 35 -30.48 6.08 20.38
N LYS A 36 -31.72 6.58 20.32
CA LYS A 36 -32.00 7.98 19.97
C LYS A 36 -31.39 8.99 20.94
N GLU A 37 -31.29 8.63 22.22
CA GLU A 37 -30.64 9.48 23.22
C GLU A 37 -29.12 9.47 23.03
N LEU A 38 -28.54 8.28 22.84
CA LEU A 38 -27.10 8.10 22.59
C LEU A 38 -26.63 8.84 21.33
N HIS A 39 -27.38 8.74 20.23
CA HIS A 39 -27.10 9.43 18.98
C HIS A 39 -27.09 10.95 19.13
N ALA A 40 -27.97 11.47 19.97
CA ALA A 40 -28.10 12.91 20.16
C ALA A 40 -27.08 13.47 21.17
N ILE A 41 -26.56 12.65 22.10
CA ILE A 41 -25.54 13.07 23.08
C ILE A 41 -24.09 12.87 22.60
N VAL A 42 -23.81 12.00 21.62
CA VAL A 42 -22.42 11.67 21.24
C VAL A 42 -21.62 12.91 20.82
N ARG A 43 -22.22 13.80 20.02
CA ARG A 43 -21.56 15.02 19.54
C ARG A 43 -21.17 15.97 20.67
N PRO A 44 -22.09 16.40 21.55
CA PRO A 44 -21.70 17.29 22.64
C PRO A 44 -20.79 16.60 23.66
N ALA A 45 -20.93 15.28 23.90
CA ALA A 45 -19.99 14.52 24.73
C ALA A 45 -18.55 14.57 24.19
N CYS A 46 -18.37 14.33 22.88
CA CYS A 46 -17.05 14.42 22.24
C CYS A 46 -16.44 15.82 22.40
N ASN A 47 -17.20 16.87 22.10
CA ASN A 47 -16.70 18.25 22.20
C ASN A 47 -16.31 18.63 23.62
N MET A 48 -17.08 18.19 24.62
CA MET A 48 -16.77 18.46 26.03
C MET A 48 -15.61 17.62 26.57
N SER A 49 -15.38 16.41 26.04
CA SER A 49 -14.32 15.50 26.49
C SER A 49 -12.90 16.06 26.33
N LEU A 50 -12.71 17.10 25.51
CA LEU A 50 -11.45 17.85 25.42
C LEU A 50 -11.15 18.69 26.66
N ARG A 51 -12.18 19.09 27.42
CA ARG A 51 -12.06 19.93 28.61
C ARG A 51 -12.32 19.15 29.89
N GLU A 52 -13.17 18.13 29.82
CA GLU A 52 -13.62 17.33 30.97
C GLU A 52 -13.14 15.89 30.86
N THR A 53 -12.20 15.50 31.73
CA THR A 53 -11.64 14.14 31.75
C THR A 53 -12.69 13.08 32.07
N VAL A 54 -13.69 13.40 32.91
CA VAL A 54 -14.78 12.48 33.27
C VAL A 54 -15.57 12.00 32.05
N LEU A 55 -15.69 12.84 31.00
CA LEU A 55 -16.42 12.48 29.78
C LEU A 55 -15.58 11.67 28.78
N GLN A 56 -14.26 11.55 29.01
CA GLN A 56 -13.40 10.76 28.14
C GLN A 56 -13.75 9.27 28.23
N ASP A 57 -13.99 8.78 29.44
CA ASP A 57 -14.41 7.39 29.68
C ASP A 57 -15.78 7.10 29.07
N ASP A 58 -16.70 8.07 29.13
CA ASP A 58 -18.02 7.98 28.50
C ASP A 58 -17.90 7.88 26.97
N VAL A 59 -17.04 8.67 26.34
CA VAL A 59 -16.79 8.59 24.89
C VAL A 59 -16.18 7.24 24.51
N PHE A 60 -15.25 6.71 25.31
CA PHE A 60 -14.74 5.35 25.12
C PHE A 60 -15.82 4.29 25.27
N PHE A 61 -16.71 4.43 26.24
CA PHE A 61 -17.85 3.54 26.41
C PHE A 61 -18.76 3.56 25.18
N LEU A 62 -19.12 4.75 24.70
CA LEU A 62 -19.92 4.94 23.48
C LEU A 62 -19.24 4.30 22.27
N ARG A 63 -17.92 4.47 22.10
CA ARG A 63 -17.14 3.85 21.03
C ARG A 63 -17.21 2.32 21.06
N LYS A 64 -17.19 1.73 22.26
CA LYS A 64 -17.24 0.26 22.45
C LYS A 64 -18.62 -0.34 22.15
N MET A 65 -19.68 0.47 22.09
CA MET A 65 -21.01 -0.02 21.72
C MET A 65 -21.12 -0.50 20.27
N ASN A 66 -20.11 -0.20 19.42
CA ASN A 66 -20.05 -0.60 18.02
C ASN A 66 -21.25 -0.14 17.17
N ASP A 67 -21.94 0.92 17.62
CA ASP A 67 -22.97 1.59 16.85
C ASP A 67 -22.31 2.40 15.70
N PRO A 68 -22.69 2.17 14.43
CA PRO A 68 -22.08 2.85 13.28
C PRO A 68 -22.27 4.37 13.29
N TYR A 69 -23.41 4.87 13.76
CA TYR A 69 -23.71 6.30 13.82
C TYR A 69 -22.79 6.95 14.85
N ILE A 70 -22.75 6.42 16.07
CA ILE A 70 -21.89 6.91 17.17
C ILE A 70 -20.42 6.89 16.73
N ASN A 71 -19.95 5.78 16.17
CA ASN A 71 -18.57 5.62 15.72
C ASN A 71 -18.22 6.59 14.58
N ASN A 72 -19.18 6.91 13.71
CA ASN A 72 -18.97 7.92 12.67
C ASN A 72 -18.78 9.31 13.27
N TYR A 73 -19.60 9.73 14.22
CA TYR A 73 -19.41 11.02 14.90
C TYR A 73 -18.09 11.11 15.65
N ILE A 74 -17.71 10.07 16.38
CA ILE A 74 -16.43 10.03 17.09
C ILE A 74 -15.26 10.12 16.08
N SER A 75 -15.36 9.48 14.91
CA SER A 75 -14.34 9.58 13.86
C SER A 75 -14.26 10.97 13.22
N ILE A 76 -15.40 11.66 13.03
CA ILE A 76 -15.44 13.05 12.57
C ILE A 76 -14.78 13.97 13.61
N PHE A 77 -15.07 13.73 14.89
CA PHE A 77 -14.44 14.47 15.98
C PHE A 77 -12.92 14.29 16.02
N LEU A 78 -12.42 13.06 15.82
CA LEU A 78 -10.99 12.80 15.68
C LEU A 78 -10.40 13.54 14.46
N PHE A 79 -11.07 13.48 13.31
CA PHE A 79 -10.67 14.20 12.10
C PHE A 79 -10.59 15.71 12.31
N GLN A 80 -11.59 16.32 12.94
CA GLN A 80 -11.60 17.75 13.26
C GLN A 80 -10.48 18.16 14.24
N ASN A 81 -9.93 17.22 15.00
CA ASN A 81 -8.88 17.44 15.98
C ASN A 81 -7.58 16.70 15.61
N SER A 82 -7.38 16.33 14.35
CA SER A 82 -6.25 15.51 13.87
C SER A 82 -4.89 16.04 14.35
N LYS A 83 -4.68 17.36 14.24
CA LYS A 83 -3.46 18.06 14.67
C LYS A 83 -3.12 17.92 16.16
N LYS A 84 -4.10 17.60 17.01
CA LYS A 84 -3.94 17.44 18.47
C LYS A 84 -3.79 15.98 18.88
N VAL A 85 -3.97 15.03 17.96
CA VAL A 85 -3.98 13.59 18.29
C VAL A 85 -2.63 13.15 18.84
N ALA A 86 -1.52 13.58 18.21
CA ALA A 86 -0.17 13.23 18.66
C ALA A 86 0.19 13.79 20.05
N SER A 87 -0.35 14.97 20.40
CA SER A 87 -0.03 15.65 21.66
C SER A 87 -0.96 15.30 22.81
N THR A 88 -2.06 14.60 22.55
CA THR A 88 -3.13 14.37 23.53
C THR A 88 -3.34 12.88 23.75
N GLU A 89 -2.90 12.36 24.90
CA GLU A 89 -2.98 10.93 25.24
C GLU A 89 -4.40 10.36 25.06
N TYR A 90 -5.43 11.11 25.47
CA TYR A 90 -6.83 10.74 25.28
C TYR A 90 -7.18 10.50 23.80
N LEU A 91 -6.86 11.46 22.92
CA LEU A 91 -7.18 11.36 21.49
C LEU A 91 -6.38 10.24 20.82
N CYS A 92 -5.13 10.04 21.24
CA CYS A 92 -4.32 8.90 20.80
C CYS A 92 -4.98 7.57 21.18
N LYS A 93 -5.34 7.37 22.46
CA LYS A 93 -6.06 6.16 22.91
C LYS A 93 -7.38 5.97 22.17
N LEU A 94 -8.10 7.06 21.91
CA LEU A 94 -9.35 7.03 21.15
C LEU A 94 -9.13 6.63 19.69
N LEU A 95 -8.09 7.13 19.03
CA LEU A 95 -7.68 6.68 17.70
C LEU A 95 -7.41 5.17 17.72
N PHE A 96 -6.57 4.68 18.64
CA PHE A 96 -6.22 3.26 18.73
C PHE A 96 -7.41 2.33 19.01
N SER A 97 -8.52 2.83 19.53
CA SER A 97 -9.76 2.04 19.63
C SER A 97 -10.38 1.69 18.28
N TYR A 98 -9.94 2.32 17.19
CA TYR A 98 -10.35 2.03 15.81
C TYR A 98 -9.51 0.97 15.10
N THR A 99 -8.48 0.38 15.73
CA THR A 99 -7.69 -0.67 15.07
C THR A 99 -8.52 -1.91 14.72
N SER A 100 -9.56 -2.21 15.51
CA SER A 100 -10.49 -3.31 15.23
C SER A 100 -11.67 -2.94 14.33
N MET A 101 -11.62 -1.80 13.63
CA MET A 101 -12.73 -1.34 12.78
C MET A 101 -12.84 -2.17 11.50
N GLN A 102 -14.05 -2.63 11.20
CA GLN A 102 -14.33 -3.42 9.99
C GLN A 102 -14.25 -2.57 8.70
N CYS A 103 -13.67 -3.14 7.64
CA CYS A 103 -13.48 -2.53 6.33
C CYS A 103 -14.79 -2.07 5.66
N LYS A 104 -15.94 -2.65 6.02
CA LYS A 104 -17.24 -2.27 5.46
C LYS A 104 -17.64 -0.83 5.79
N PHE A 105 -17.10 -0.23 6.85
CA PHE A 105 -17.43 1.11 7.31
C PHE A 105 -16.55 2.19 6.66
N LYS A 106 -16.64 2.30 5.32
CA LYS A 106 -15.78 3.16 4.50
C LYS A 106 -15.73 4.63 4.94
N GLY A 107 -16.85 5.20 5.37
CA GLY A 107 -16.91 6.60 5.82
C GLY A 107 -16.09 6.86 7.10
N ILE A 108 -16.14 5.92 8.04
CA ILE A 108 -15.37 5.98 9.29
C ILE A 108 -13.89 5.85 8.98
N ILE A 109 -13.53 4.85 8.16
CA ILE A 109 -12.15 4.64 7.74
C ILE A 109 -11.59 5.88 7.04
N LYS A 110 -12.36 6.51 6.16
CA LYS A 110 -11.93 7.73 5.46
C LYS A 110 -11.60 8.88 6.43
N ASN A 111 -12.40 9.07 7.48
CA ASN A 111 -12.09 10.08 8.50
C ASN A 111 -10.79 9.74 9.24
N ILE A 112 -10.59 8.46 9.59
CA ILE A 112 -9.36 8.00 10.25
C ILE A 112 -8.15 8.11 9.31
N ASP A 113 -8.31 7.81 8.01
CA ASP A 113 -7.27 7.91 6.98
C ASP A 113 -6.73 9.35 6.90
N PHE A 114 -7.60 10.37 6.95
CA PHE A 114 -7.17 11.76 7.05
C PHE A 114 -6.44 12.09 8.36
N VAL A 115 -6.85 11.50 9.49
CA VAL A 115 -6.10 11.65 10.76
C VAL A 115 -4.70 11.05 10.64
N LEU A 116 -4.58 9.88 10.01
CA LEU A 116 -3.30 9.20 9.79
C LEU A 116 -2.41 9.95 8.79
N MET A 117 -3.00 10.60 7.79
CA MET A 117 -2.30 11.48 6.86
C MET A 117 -1.58 12.61 7.61
N ASP A 118 -2.27 13.30 8.52
CA ASP A 118 -1.68 14.35 9.36
C ASP A 118 -0.65 13.78 10.37
N LEU A 119 -0.88 12.57 10.88
CA LEU A 119 0.07 11.88 11.75
C LEU A 119 1.32 11.41 11.00
N ALA A 120 1.23 11.08 9.71
CA ALA A 120 2.41 10.69 8.94
C ALA A 120 3.45 11.83 8.89
N GLU A 121 3.01 13.09 8.85
CA GLU A 121 3.89 14.27 8.88
C GLU A 121 4.36 14.61 10.29
N SER A 122 3.46 14.57 11.28
CA SER A 122 3.74 15.07 12.63
C SER A 122 4.33 14.03 13.60
N ASN A 123 3.91 12.77 13.46
CA ASN A 123 4.37 11.65 14.29
C ASN A 123 4.27 10.32 13.52
N PHE A 124 5.21 10.14 12.59
CA PHE A 124 5.25 8.99 11.69
C PHE A 124 5.22 7.64 12.41
N ASN A 125 5.91 7.51 13.55
CA ASN A 125 5.93 6.27 14.33
C ASN A 125 4.53 5.89 14.84
N LEU A 126 3.76 6.86 15.32
CA LEU A 126 2.38 6.61 15.78
C LEU A 126 1.47 6.18 14.62
N CYS A 127 1.65 6.79 13.44
CA CYS A 127 0.94 6.41 12.23
C CYS A 127 1.23 4.94 11.85
N ILE A 128 2.52 4.56 11.81
CA ILE A 128 2.90 3.17 11.53
C ILE A 128 2.35 2.21 12.58
N GLU A 129 2.42 2.55 13.86
CA GLU A 129 1.93 1.69 14.94
C GLU A 129 0.43 1.44 14.80
N PHE A 130 -0.36 2.49 14.52
CA PHE A 130 -1.78 2.36 14.27
C PHE A 130 -2.07 1.45 13.07
N ILE A 131 -1.46 1.72 11.91
CA ILE A 131 -1.64 0.92 10.69
C ILE A 131 -1.27 -0.53 10.97
N SER A 132 -0.14 -0.74 11.66
CA SER A 132 0.38 -2.07 11.92
C SER A 132 -0.58 -2.88 12.77
N LYS A 133 -1.18 -2.24 13.78
CA LYS A 133 -2.17 -2.86 14.64
C LYS A 133 -3.50 -3.07 13.93
N TRP A 134 -3.95 -2.12 13.11
CA TRP A 134 -5.17 -2.26 12.31
C TRP A 134 -5.09 -3.44 11.33
N ILE A 135 -3.95 -3.67 10.67
CA ILE A 135 -3.75 -4.81 9.75
C ILE A 135 -4.07 -6.15 10.44
N VAL A 136 -3.76 -6.26 11.74
CA VAL A 136 -3.94 -7.50 12.52
C VAL A 136 -5.31 -7.58 13.19
N ASP A 137 -5.78 -6.47 13.77
CA ASP A 137 -6.98 -6.44 14.59
C ASP A 137 -8.28 -6.33 13.77
N SER A 138 -8.20 -5.87 12.51
CA SER A 138 -9.35 -5.69 11.64
C SER A 138 -9.72 -6.95 10.85
N ASP A 139 -10.75 -6.85 10.01
CA ASP A 139 -11.14 -7.87 9.04
C ASP A 139 -10.38 -7.77 7.70
N TYR A 140 -9.23 -7.08 7.65
CA TYR A 140 -8.42 -6.88 6.44
C TYR A 140 -8.10 -8.18 5.68
N LYS A 141 -7.92 -9.29 6.40
CA LYS A 141 -7.75 -10.64 5.81
C LYS A 141 -8.85 -10.99 4.80
N ASN A 142 -10.09 -10.64 5.14
CA ASN A 142 -11.30 -10.97 4.39
C ASN A 142 -11.83 -9.78 3.59
N CYS A 143 -11.07 -8.68 3.51
CA CYS A 143 -11.49 -7.51 2.75
C CYS A 143 -11.15 -7.66 1.27
N ASP A 144 -12.13 -7.38 0.42
CA ASP A 144 -11.97 -7.35 -1.03
C ASP A 144 -11.19 -6.12 -1.53
N ASN A 145 -11.18 -5.03 -0.75
CA ASN A 145 -10.43 -3.82 -1.12
C ASN A 145 -8.95 -3.99 -0.77
N SER A 146 -8.07 -3.51 -1.65
CA SER A 146 -6.64 -3.43 -1.34
C SER A 146 -6.38 -2.41 -0.22
N PHE A 147 -5.31 -2.64 0.53
CA PHE A 147 -4.79 -1.78 1.59
C PHE A 147 -4.67 -0.33 1.12
N VAL A 148 -4.10 -0.12 -0.08
CA VAL A 148 -3.90 1.22 -0.64
C VAL A 148 -5.22 1.90 -0.96
N LYS A 149 -6.25 1.17 -1.40
CA LYS A 149 -7.60 1.73 -1.59
C LYS A 149 -8.26 2.12 -0.27
N ILE A 150 -8.06 1.33 0.78
CA ILE A 150 -8.62 1.59 2.12
C ILE A 150 -7.96 2.83 2.75
N TRP A 151 -6.64 2.95 2.59
CA TRP A 151 -5.78 3.96 3.23
C TRP A 151 -5.15 4.90 2.19
N SER A 152 -5.98 5.41 1.27
CA SER A 152 -5.49 6.10 0.07
C SER A 152 -4.84 7.44 0.39
N SER A 153 -5.35 8.17 1.38
CA SER A 153 -4.82 9.50 1.74
C SER A 153 -3.45 9.35 2.42
N VAL A 154 -3.34 8.45 3.41
CA VAL A 154 -2.05 8.22 4.07
C VAL A 154 -1.03 7.59 3.12
N CYS A 155 -1.41 6.61 2.27
CA CYS A 155 -0.47 6.03 1.29
C CYS A 155 0.04 7.09 0.31
N SER A 156 -0.85 7.95 -0.18
CA SER A 156 -0.47 9.05 -1.07
C SER A 156 0.50 10.03 -0.37
N ASN A 157 0.24 10.36 0.89
CA ASN A 157 1.12 11.26 1.64
C ASN A 157 2.49 10.65 1.95
N LEU A 158 2.53 9.36 2.30
CA LEU A 158 3.77 8.62 2.54
C LEU A 158 4.68 8.60 1.31
N ASN A 159 4.09 8.53 0.12
CA ASN A 159 4.81 8.63 -1.14
C ASN A 159 5.35 10.05 -1.34
N PHE A 160 4.55 11.07 -1.03
CA PHE A 160 4.96 12.47 -1.14
C PHE A 160 6.13 12.83 -0.20
N ILE A 161 6.11 12.37 1.05
CA ILE A 161 7.19 12.59 2.02
C ILE A 161 8.35 11.59 1.87
N ASN A 162 8.29 10.69 0.88
CA ASN A 162 9.29 9.65 0.60
C ASN A 162 9.60 8.76 1.83
N GLN A 163 8.59 8.31 2.58
CA GLN A 163 8.77 7.44 3.75
C GLN A 163 8.14 6.05 3.59
N SER A 164 7.52 5.76 2.43
CA SER A 164 6.91 4.46 2.15
C SER A 164 7.88 3.29 2.31
N PHE A 165 9.18 3.51 2.07
CA PHE A 165 10.21 2.49 2.23
C PHE A 165 10.35 1.96 3.65
N VAL A 166 10.19 2.80 4.67
CA VAL A 166 10.24 2.36 6.07
C VAL A 166 9.11 1.37 6.36
N ILE A 167 7.93 1.60 5.79
CA ILE A 167 6.75 0.78 6.01
C ILE A 167 6.92 -0.58 5.34
N TYR A 168 7.19 -0.63 4.04
CA TYR A 168 7.32 -1.92 3.37
C TYR A 168 8.54 -2.71 3.86
N THR A 169 9.63 -2.05 4.29
CA THR A 169 10.76 -2.74 4.95
C THR A 169 10.30 -3.45 6.22
N ARG A 170 9.63 -2.73 7.12
CA ARG A 170 9.11 -3.30 8.38
C ARG A 170 8.09 -4.41 8.12
N PHE A 171 7.24 -4.24 7.12
CA PHE A 171 6.19 -5.21 6.80
C PHE A 171 6.76 -6.50 6.18
N PHE A 172 7.74 -6.40 5.28
CA PHE A 172 8.39 -7.58 4.71
C PHE A 172 9.24 -8.38 5.69
N LEU A 173 9.72 -7.73 6.75
CA LEU A 173 10.41 -8.40 7.84
C LEU A 173 9.46 -8.97 8.89
N ASN A 174 8.16 -8.65 8.89
CA ASN A 174 7.25 -9.17 9.90
C ASN A 174 6.89 -10.65 9.63
N ASP A 175 6.68 -11.46 10.67
CA ASP A 175 6.29 -12.87 10.50
C ASP A 175 4.83 -13.06 10.04
N ASN A 176 3.95 -12.06 10.26
CA ASN A 176 2.55 -12.15 9.89
C ASN A 176 2.34 -11.83 8.40
N TYR A 177 1.76 -12.78 7.67
CA TYR A 177 1.55 -12.69 6.22
C TYR A 177 0.66 -11.53 5.77
N LEU A 178 -0.19 -10.98 6.65
CA LEU A 178 -1.02 -9.82 6.34
C LEU A 178 -0.18 -8.56 6.07
N TYR A 179 0.97 -8.43 6.74
CA TYR A 179 1.92 -7.35 6.43
C TYR A 179 2.53 -7.52 5.05
N HIS A 180 2.87 -8.75 4.64
CA HIS A 180 3.35 -9.02 3.29
C HIS A 180 2.32 -8.67 2.22
N LYS A 181 1.04 -8.97 2.48
CA LYS A 181 -0.08 -8.59 1.60
C LYS A 181 -0.14 -7.05 1.46
N ALA A 182 -0.12 -6.32 2.57
CA ALA A 182 -0.14 -4.86 2.55
C ALA A 182 1.11 -4.26 1.86
N ALA A 183 2.31 -4.77 2.15
CA ALA A 183 3.55 -4.32 1.54
C ALA A 183 3.57 -4.51 0.02
N LYS A 184 3.10 -5.68 -0.46
CA LYS A 184 2.92 -5.96 -1.88
C LYS A 184 2.00 -4.93 -2.53
N GLU A 185 0.86 -4.64 -1.90
CA GLU A 185 -0.12 -3.69 -2.44
C GLU A 185 0.44 -2.26 -2.50
N ILE A 186 1.19 -1.83 -1.47
CA ILE A 186 1.90 -0.53 -1.46
C ILE A 186 2.92 -0.45 -2.60
N ILE A 187 3.77 -1.46 -2.74
CA ILE A 187 4.79 -1.49 -3.80
C ILE A 187 4.16 -1.51 -5.19
N HIS A 188 3.10 -2.30 -5.37
CA HIS A 188 2.39 -2.37 -6.64
C HIS A 188 1.82 -1.01 -7.05
N GLU A 189 1.15 -0.30 -6.13
CA GLU A 189 0.65 1.05 -6.40
C GLU A 189 1.78 2.02 -6.78
N LEU A 190 2.88 1.98 -6.02
CA LEU A 190 4.06 2.80 -6.29
C LEU A 190 4.68 2.52 -7.67
N ALA A 191 4.70 1.26 -8.10
CA ALA A 191 5.32 0.85 -9.35
C ALA A 191 4.52 1.34 -10.58
N ILE A 192 3.20 1.51 -10.44
CA ILE A 192 2.34 2.10 -11.48
C ILE A 192 2.77 3.55 -11.75
N HIS A 193 3.23 4.26 -10.73
CA HIS A 193 3.80 5.60 -10.87
C HIS A 193 5.28 5.49 -11.30
N LYS A 194 5.51 5.35 -12.61
CA LYS A 194 6.78 5.02 -13.32
C LYS A 194 8.08 5.76 -12.94
N ASN A 195 8.03 6.73 -12.02
CA ASN A 195 9.17 7.52 -11.54
C ASN A 195 9.62 7.16 -10.11
N HIS A 196 9.09 6.10 -9.51
CA HIS A 196 9.53 5.66 -8.19
C HIS A 196 10.78 4.75 -8.26
N THR A 197 11.70 4.91 -7.30
CA THR A 197 12.85 4.03 -7.12
C THR A 197 12.70 3.28 -5.80
N PHE A 198 12.74 1.96 -5.85
CA PHE A 198 12.51 1.12 -4.68
C PHE A 198 13.80 0.83 -3.93
N HIS A 199 13.78 0.98 -2.61
CA HIS A 199 14.92 0.74 -1.73
C HIS A 199 14.45 0.41 -0.32
N PHE A 200 15.23 -0.31 0.48
CA PHE A 200 14.87 -0.59 1.87
C PHE A 200 15.40 0.45 2.84
N ASP A 201 14.78 0.51 4.02
CA ASP A 201 15.27 1.31 5.13
C ASP A 201 16.63 0.80 5.61
N LYS A 202 17.66 1.63 5.40
CA LYS A 202 19.05 1.30 5.69
C LYS A 202 19.26 0.88 7.14
N ASP A 203 18.65 1.58 8.09
CA ASP A 203 18.83 1.32 9.51
C ASP A 203 18.23 -0.03 9.92
N THR A 204 17.07 -0.37 9.38
CA THR A 204 16.43 -1.67 9.62
C THR A 204 17.23 -2.81 8.99
N ILE A 205 17.68 -2.66 7.74
CA ILE A 205 18.45 -3.70 7.04
C ILE A 205 19.83 -3.89 7.69
N ASN A 206 20.51 -2.83 8.11
CA ASN A 206 21.80 -2.94 8.80
C ASN A 206 21.72 -3.81 10.07
N LYS A 207 20.62 -3.70 10.82
CA LYS A 207 20.37 -4.48 12.04
C LYS A 207 19.91 -5.92 11.74
N ALA A 208 19.43 -6.19 10.53
CA ALA A 208 18.97 -7.51 10.12
C ALA A 208 20.16 -8.48 10.02
N ASN A 209 19.97 -9.68 10.57
CA ASN A 209 20.95 -10.75 10.49
C ASN A 209 20.80 -11.57 9.18
N LYS A 210 21.66 -12.56 8.97
CA LYS A 210 21.61 -13.43 7.78
C LYS A 210 20.24 -14.09 7.57
N GLU A 211 19.61 -14.61 8.63
CA GLU A 211 18.30 -15.28 8.54
C GLU A 211 17.19 -14.31 8.16
N ASP A 212 17.23 -13.08 8.68
CA ASP A 212 16.31 -12.00 8.33
C ASP A 212 16.44 -11.64 6.85
N ILE A 213 17.66 -11.57 6.32
CA ILE A 213 17.88 -11.29 4.89
C ILE A 213 17.38 -12.45 4.02
N ILE A 214 17.67 -13.70 4.36
CA ILE A 214 17.14 -14.86 3.63
C ILE A 214 15.60 -14.85 3.64
N PHE A 215 15.00 -14.55 4.79
CA PHE A 215 13.57 -14.41 4.93
C PHE A 215 13.03 -13.31 4.02
N LEU A 216 13.64 -12.12 4.04
CA LEU A 216 13.29 -10.98 3.20
C LEU A 216 13.35 -11.36 1.71
N CYS A 217 14.45 -11.99 1.24
CA CYS A 217 14.57 -12.43 -0.14
C CYS A 217 13.42 -13.36 -0.55
N ARG A 218 13.08 -14.33 0.30
CA ARG A 218 11.94 -15.23 0.05
C ARG A 218 10.62 -14.46 -0.01
N LYS A 219 10.40 -13.47 0.86
CA LYS A 219 9.18 -12.65 0.81
C LYS A 219 9.08 -11.81 -0.45
N LEU A 220 10.19 -11.27 -0.95
CA LEU A 220 10.20 -10.54 -2.21
C LEU A 220 9.85 -11.43 -3.39
N LEU A 221 10.55 -12.56 -3.53
CA LEU A 221 10.29 -13.54 -4.61
C LEU A 221 8.86 -14.10 -4.58
N GLY A 222 8.26 -14.21 -3.40
CA GLY A 222 6.89 -14.72 -3.25
C GLY A 222 5.79 -13.69 -3.53
N ASN A 223 6.07 -12.39 -3.41
CA ASN A 223 5.03 -11.36 -3.43
C ASN A 223 5.16 -10.34 -4.57
N ILE A 224 6.39 -10.03 -5.04
CA ILE A 224 6.61 -9.02 -6.08
C ILE A 224 6.80 -9.72 -7.43
N TYR A 225 6.12 -9.19 -8.45
CA TYR A 225 6.10 -9.77 -9.80
C TYR A 225 6.82 -8.89 -10.83
N ASP A 226 6.89 -7.58 -10.59
CA ASP A 226 7.61 -6.67 -11.46
C ASP A 226 9.13 -6.88 -11.30
N ILE A 227 9.77 -7.26 -12.39
CA ILE A 227 11.19 -7.63 -12.39
C ILE A 227 12.10 -6.44 -12.10
N LYS A 228 11.74 -5.25 -12.58
CA LYS A 228 12.51 -4.03 -12.33
C LYS A 228 12.50 -3.70 -10.83
N THR A 229 11.31 -3.68 -10.23
CA THR A 229 11.12 -3.49 -8.79
C THR A 229 11.87 -4.54 -7.96
N LEU A 230 11.82 -5.81 -8.35
CA LEU A 230 12.61 -6.87 -7.69
C LEU A 230 14.11 -6.57 -7.74
N CYS A 231 14.64 -6.20 -8.91
CA CYS A 231 16.05 -5.89 -9.07
C CYS A 231 16.46 -4.68 -8.23
N GLU A 232 15.65 -3.61 -8.20
CA GLU A 232 15.87 -2.42 -7.35
C GLU A 232 15.94 -2.77 -5.86
N LEU A 233 15.01 -3.60 -5.38
CA LEU A 233 14.99 -4.03 -3.99
C LEU A 233 16.20 -4.92 -3.63
N PHE A 234 16.62 -5.83 -4.52
CA PHE A 234 17.82 -6.64 -4.29
C PHE A 234 19.12 -5.82 -4.37
N GLU A 235 19.22 -4.89 -5.33
CA GLU A 235 20.33 -3.91 -5.40
C GLU A 235 20.40 -3.11 -4.10
N SER A 236 19.26 -2.65 -3.57
CA SER A 236 19.23 -1.92 -2.30
C SER A 236 19.78 -2.73 -1.13
N ILE A 237 19.42 -4.02 -1.00
CA ILE A 237 20.00 -4.88 0.05
C ILE A 237 21.50 -5.03 -0.16
N LEU A 238 21.92 -5.28 -1.41
CA LEU A 238 23.33 -5.45 -1.77
C LEU A 238 24.12 -4.20 -1.36
N GLN A 239 23.65 -3.02 -1.74
CA GLN A 239 24.29 -1.73 -1.41
C GLN A 239 24.42 -1.50 0.10
N ILE A 240 23.41 -1.89 0.89
CA ILE A 240 23.44 -1.74 2.35
C ILE A 240 24.39 -2.75 3.01
N LYS A 241 24.50 -3.97 2.47
CA LYS A 241 25.27 -5.09 3.05
C LYS A 241 26.56 -5.41 2.30
N LEU A 242 27.14 -4.44 1.58
CA LEU A 242 28.38 -4.63 0.79
C LEU A 242 29.57 -5.13 1.60
N ASP A 243 29.63 -4.84 2.91
CA ASP A 243 30.71 -5.27 3.80
C ASP A 243 30.58 -6.74 4.26
N ASP A 244 29.40 -7.35 4.10
CA ASP A 244 29.13 -8.72 4.50
C ASP A 244 29.18 -9.62 3.26
N GLU A 245 30.32 -10.30 3.05
CA GLU A 245 30.54 -11.15 1.88
C GLU A 245 29.56 -12.33 1.83
N GLU A 246 29.17 -12.87 2.98
CA GLU A 246 28.22 -13.99 3.06
C GLU A 246 26.83 -13.55 2.58
N ILE A 247 26.32 -12.43 3.10
CA ILE A 247 25.05 -11.86 2.67
C ILE A 247 25.13 -11.45 1.19
N THR A 248 26.21 -10.80 0.78
CA THR A 248 26.43 -10.41 -0.62
C THR A 248 26.33 -11.61 -1.57
N ASN A 249 26.96 -12.74 -1.23
CA ASN A 249 26.90 -13.95 -2.03
C ASN A 249 25.47 -14.56 -2.06
N ILE A 250 24.70 -14.46 -0.98
CA ILE A 250 23.28 -14.86 -0.98
C ILE A 250 22.48 -14.03 -1.98
N ILE A 251 22.62 -12.70 -1.95
CA ILE A 251 21.89 -11.81 -2.86
C ILE A 251 22.28 -12.08 -4.32
N ILE A 252 23.56 -12.29 -4.60
CA ILE A 252 24.03 -12.63 -5.95
C ILE A 252 23.44 -13.95 -6.44
N ASN A 253 23.38 -14.98 -5.59
CA ASN A 253 22.74 -16.24 -5.94
C ASN A 253 21.25 -16.07 -6.27
N VAL A 254 20.55 -15.18 -5.55
CA VAL A 254 19.16 -14.84 -5.86
C VAL A 254 19.06 -14.11 -7.20
N ILE A 255 19.96 -13.17 -7.50
CA ILE A 255 20.02 -12.48 -8.79
C ILE A 255 20.27 -13.48 -9.94
N PHE A 256 21.19 -14.43 -9.79
CA PHE A 256 21.40 -15.47 -10.79
C PHE A 256 20.17 -16.36 -10.99
N ARG A 257 19.45 -16.69 -9.92
CA ARG A 257 18.16 -17.40 -10.03
C ARG A 257 17.16 -16.57 -10.84
N LEU A 258 17.00 -15.28 -10.55
CA LEU A 258 16.13 -14.39 -11.33
C LEU A 258 16.55 -14.31 -12.79
N ALA A 259 17.85 -14.20 -13.07
CA ALA A 259 18.38 -14.17 -14.42
C ALA A 259 18.09 -15.47 -15.19
N SER A 260 18.02 -16.62 -14.52
CA SER A 260 17.62 -17.87 -15.17
C SER A 260 16.16 -17.86 -15.64
N GLU A 261 15.29 -17.10 -14.96
CA GLU A 261 13.84 -17.06 -15.19
C GLU A 261 13.43 -15.91 -16.14
N TYR A 262 14.00 -14.73 -15.93
CA TYR A 262 13.68 -13.50 -16.65
C TYR A 262 14.73 -13.13 -17.69
N ARG A 263 15.97 -13.60 -17.57
CA ARG A 263 17.06 -13.45 -18.55
C ARG A 263 17.44 -12.00 -18.84
N PHE A 264 17.16 -11.54 -20.06
CA PHE A 264 17.61 -10.27 -20.62
C PHE A 264 17.22 -9.06 -19.75
N PRO A 265 15.98 -8.93 -19.24
CA PRO A 265 15.60 -7.91 -18.26
C PRO A 265 16.56 -7.74 -17.08
N VAL A 266 17.00 -8.83 -16.46
CA VAL A 266 17.88 -8.79 -15.29
C VAL A 266 19.29 -8.37 -15.72
N PHE A 267 19.81 -8.96 -16.80
CA PHE A 267 21.10 -8.57 -17.36
C PHE A 267 21.13 -7.08 -17.75
N GLN A 268 20.11 -6.62 -18.48
CA GLN A 268 20.00 -5.24 -18.95
C GLN A 268 19.94 -4.27 -17.77
N TYR A 269 19.16 -4.59 -16.74
CA TYR A 269 19.08 -3.79 -15.52
C TYR A 269 20.47 -3.55 -14.88
N PHE A 270 21.22 -4.63 -14.62
CA PHE A 270 22.54 -4.49 -13.98
C PHE A 270 23.58 -3.87 -14.92
N LYS A 271 23.46 -4.08 -16.24
CA LYS A 271 24.32 -3.44 -17.24
C LYS A 271 24.12 -1.93 -17.26
N ASP A 272 22.87 -1.47 -17.20
CA ASP A 272 22.53 -0.05 -17.17
C ASP A 272 23.03 0.62 -15.87
N LYS A 273 22.96 -0.12 -14.75
CA LYS A 273 23.45 0.31 -13.43
C LYS A 273 24.96 0.29 -13.26
N GLN A 274 25.71 -0.38 -14.14
CA GLN A 274 27.18 -0.43 -14.10
C GLN A 274 27.83 0.96 -14.20
N THR A 275 27.09 1.96 -14.68
CA THR A 275 27.52 3.36 -14.75
C THR A 275 27.45 4.10 -13.41
N SER A 276 27.17 3.41 -12.29
CA SER A 276 27.04 4.04 -10.97
C SER A 276 28.35 4.67 -10.48
N GLU A 277 28.27 5.70 -9.65
CA GLU A 277 29.44 6.38 -9.05
C GLU A 277 30.10 5.55 -7.93
N ASP A 278 29.46 4.48 -7.44
CA ASP A 278 29.96 3.67 -6.34
C ASP A 278 30.94 2.59 -6.82
N ASN A 279 32.23 2.85 -6.64
CA ASN A 279 33.31 1.94 -7.03
C ASN A 279 33.15 0.52 -6.46
N ARG A 280 32.65 0.38 -5.22
CA ARG A 280 32.52 -0.93 -4.56
C ARG A 280 31.36 -1.73 -5.16
N LEU A 281 30.25 -1.06 -5.43
CA LEU A 281 29.11 -1.69 -6.09
C LEU A 281 29.47 -2.10 -7.53
N ASN A 282 30.25 -1.26 -8.22
CA ASN A 282 30.76 -1.57 -9.56
C ASN A 282 31.68 -2.79 -9.58
N GLU A 283 32.48 -3.04 -8.54
CA GLU A 283 33.25 -4.28 -8.43
C GLU A 283 32.33 -5.51 -8.38
N VAL A 284 31.23 -5.44 -7.64
CA VAL A 284 30.23 -6.51 -7.61
C VAL A 284 29.57 -6.67 -8.99
N TYR A 285 29.24 -5.58 -9.66
CA TYR A 285 28.68 -5.61 -11.03
C TYR A 285 29.64 -6.25 -12.04
N ASN A 286 30.90 -5.87 -12.01
CA ASN A 286 31.94 -6.46 -12.84
C ASN A 286 32.11 -7.96 -12.58
N ARG A 287 31.87 -8.42 -11.33
CA ARG A 287 31.87 -9.84 -10.99
C ARG A 287 30.67 -10.59 -11.55
N ILE A 288 29.45 -10.03 -11.47
CA ILE A 288 28.22 -10.75 -11.86
C ILE A 288 27.90 -10.66 -13.36
N LEU A 289 28.24 -9.56 -14.03
CA LEU A 289 27.83 -9.30 -15.41
C LEU A 289 28.31 -10.36 -16.42
N PRO A 290 29.57 -10.84 -16.37
CA PRO A 290 30.02 -11.91 -17.28
C PRO A 290 29.21 -13.21 -17.12
N ASP A 291 28.80 -13.54 -15.89
CA ASP A 291 28.01 -14.73 -15.62
C ASP A 291 26.55 -14.54 -16.05
N LEU A 292 25.98 -13.35 -15.87
CA LEU A 292 24.65 -12.99 -16.38
C LEU A 292 24.61 -13.06 -17.91
N GLU A 293 25.63 -12.51 -18.59
CA GLU A 293 25.77 -12.59 -20.03
C GLU A 293 25.87 -14.05 -20.48
N ARG A 294 26.68 -14.88 -19.80
CA ARG A 294 26.77 -16.31 -20.08
C ARG A 294 25.43 -17.03 -19.93
N ILE A 295 24.62 -16.71 -18.91
CA ILE A 295 23.27 -17.26 -18.75
C ILE A 295 22.36 -16.88 -19.92
N CYS A 296 22.46 -15.65 -20.41
CA CYS A 296 21.75 -15.20 -21.61
C CYS A 296 22.22 -15.97 -22.86
N GLU A 297 23.53 -16.10 -23.07
CA GLU A 297 24.12 -16.77 -24.23
C GLU A 297 23.87 -18.29 -24.28
N ILE A 298 23.98 -18.99 -23.15
CA ILE A 298 23.72 -20.43 -23.10
C ILE A 298 22.32 -20.73 -23.62
N ASN A 299 21.37 -19.84 -23.36
CA ASN A 299 19.98 -20.01 -23.78
C ASN A 299 19.72 -19.67 -25.25
N THR A 300 20.54 -18.82 -25.87
CA THR A 300 20.47 -18.53 -27.31
C THR A 300 21.21 -19.58 -28.13
N LYS A 301 22.33 -20.11 -27.62
CA LYS A 301 23.19 -21.09 -28.30
C LYS A 301 22.72 -22.54 -28.13
N LYS A 302 22.03 -22.90 -27.03
CA LYS A 302 21.46 -24.25 -26.88
C LYS A 302 20.38 -24.47 -27.93
N LYS A 303 20.52 -25.56 -28.72
CA LYS A 303 19.44 -26.12 -29.55
C LYS A 303 18.24 -26.34 -28.62
N GLN A 304 17.24 -25.46 -28.70
CA GLN A 304 16.04 -25.61 -27.90
C GLN A 304 15.30 -26.83 -28.43
N PHE A 305 15.04 -27.79 -27.55
CA PHE A 305 14.14 -28.90 -27.87
C PHE A 305 12.81 -28.29 -28.33
N PRO A 306 12.27 -28.66 -29.50
CA PRO A 306 11.01 -28.13 -30.01
C PRO A 306 9.86 -28.22 -28.98
N GLU A 307 9.89 -29.26 -28.16
CA GLU A 307 8.94 -29.54 -27.08
C GLU A 307 9.03 -28.56 -25.90
N LEU A 308 10.19 -27.89 -25.74
CA LEU A 308 10.47 -26.90 -24.70
C LEU A 308 10.42 -25.46 -25.24
N VAL A 309 9.84 -25.27 -26.43
CA VAL A 309 9.50 -23.96 -26.99
C VAL A 309 8.00 -23.77 -26.83
N ALA A 310 7.59 -22.71 -26.14
CA ALA A 310 6.16 -22.41 -25.99
C ALA A 310 5.54 -22.28 -27.38
N THR A 311 4.49 -23.05 -27.64
CA THR A 311 3.83 -23.03 -28.95
C THR A 311 3.24 -21.66 -29.22
N TYR A 312 3.01 -21.32 -30.48
CA TYR A 312 2.35 -20.07 -30.84
C TYR A 312 0.97 -19.96 -30.17
N GLU A 313 0.23 -21.06 -30.11
CA GLU A 313 -1.05 -21.17 -29.41
C GLU A 313 -0.94 -20.85 -27.92
N GLN A 314 0.07 -21.38 -27.22
CA GLN A 314 0.29 -21.08 -25.81
C GLN A 314 0.60 -19.60 -25.59
N ARG A 315 1.49 -19.02 -26.41
CA ARG A 315 1.84 -17.59 -26.31
C ARG A 315 0.65 -16.69 -26.61
N THR A 316 -0.12 -17.01 -27.64
CA THR A 316 -1.32 -16.24 -28.00
C THR A 316 -2.44 -16.41 -26.99
N ALA A 317 -2.62 -17.59 -26.40
CA ALA A 317 -3.58 -17.80 -25.32
C ALA A 317 -3.23 -16.96 -24.08
N VAL A 318 -1.95 -16.91 -23.69
CA VAL A 318 -1.47 -16.04 -22.59
C VAL A 318 -1.67 -14.57 -22.94
N ALA A 319 -1.25 -14.13 -24.13
CA ALA A 319 -1.40 -12.74 -24.56
C ALA A 319 -2.88 -12.31 -24.65
N LYS A 320 -3.76 -13.20 -25.14
CA LYS A 320 -5.19 -12.96 -25.22
C LYS A 320 -5.82 -12.86 -23.84
N LYS A 321 -5.49 -13.78 -22.93
CA LYS A 321 -5.97 -13.74 -21.55
C LYS A 321 -5.54 -12.44 -20.86
N ASN A 322 -4.27 -12.05 -20.97
CA ASN A 322 -3.80 -10.80 -20.39
C ASN A 322 -4.53 -9.59 -21.00
N SER A 323 -4.77 -9.57 -22.31
CA SER A 323 -5.57 -8.51 -22.95
C SER A 323 -7.03 -8.49 -22.48
N GLU A 324 -7.61 -9.64 -22.12
CA GLU A 324 -8.95 -9.74 -21.54
C GLU A 324 -8.95 -9.19 -20.10
N ASP A 325 -7.99 -9.62 -19.27
CA ASP A 325 -7.81 -9.14 -17.90
C ASP A 325 -7.58 -7.62 -17.88
N ASP A 326 -6.74 -7.08 -18.76
CA ASP A 326 -6.49 -5.64 -18.91
C ASP A 326 -7.76 -4.88 -19.29
N LYS A 327 -8.58 -5.43 -20.19
CA LYS A 327 -9.86 -4.81 -20.57
C LYS A 327 -10.83 -4.79 -19.39
N GLU A 328 -10.84 -5.81 -18.56
CA GLU A 328 -11.67 -5.84 -17.35
C GLU A 328 -11.17 -4.83 -16.31
N LEU A 329 -9.87 -4.79 -16.06
CA LEU A 329 -9.24 -3.79 -15.19
C LEU A 329 -9.52 -2.37 -15.66
N MET A 330 -9.40 -2.12 -16.97
CA MET A 330 -9.68 -0.80 -17.55
C MET A 330 -11.15 -0.41 -17.43
N LYS A 331 -12.09 -1.36 -17.57
CA LYS A 331 -13.52 -1.11 -17.31
C LYS A 331 -13.78 -0.78 -15.85
N LEU A 332 -13.17 -1.52 -14.92
CA LEU A 332 -13.28 -1.28 -13.48
C LEU A 332 -12.72 0.11 -13.12
N ALA A 333 -11.52 0.45 -13.60
CA ALA A 333 -10.91 1.76 -13.39
C ALA A 333 -11.79 2.90 -13.96
N ASN A 334 -12.36 2.71 -15.16
CA ASN A 334 -13.26 3.69 -15.76
C ASN A 334 -14.57 3.86 -14.97
N SER A 335 -15.09 2.79 -14.37
CA SER A 335 -16.30 2.85 -13.53
C SER A 335 -16.07 3.57 -12.20
N GLU A 336 -14.85 3.54 -11.67
CA GLU A 336 -14.48 4.23 -10.42
C GLU A 336 -14.09 5.70 -10.66
N SER A 337 -13.71 6.08 -11.89
CA SER A 337 -13.30 7.44 -12.23
C SER A 337 -14.49 8.36 -12.51
N VAL A 338 -14.67 9.38 -11.68
CA VAL A 338 -15.71 10.41 -11.86
C VAL A 338 -15.56 11.10 -13.22
N ILE A 339 -14.33 11.40 -13.64
CA ILE A 339 -14.06 12.06 -14.92
C ILE A 339 -14.40 11.12 -16.09
N MET A 340 -13.92 9.87 -16.07
CA MET A 340 -14.19 8.95 -17.19
C MET A 340 -15.66 8.50 -17.24
N SER A 341 -16.38 8.51 -16.11
CA SER A 341 -17.82 8.27 -16.11
C SER A 341 -18.63 9.34 -16.87
N MET A 342 -18.08 10.55 -17.03
CA MET A 342 -18.72 11.65 -17.76
C MET A 342 -18.53 11.55 -19.27
N PHE A 343 -17.55 10.78 -19.76
CA PHE A 343 -17.24 10.66 -21.18
C PHE A 343 -17.52 9.25 -21.70
N LYS A 344 -18.25 9.14 -22.82
CA LYS A 344 -18.42 7.83 -23.49
C LYS A 344 -17.13 7.46 -24.23
N PRO A 345 -16.51 6.30 -23.95
CA PRO A 345 -15.38 5.85 -24.73
C PRO A 345 -15.84 5.52 -26.16
N VAL A 346 -15.38 6.29 -27.14
CA VAL A 346 -15.59 5.99 -28.57
C VAL A 346 -14.46 5.06 -29.00
N LYS A 347 -14.79 3.83 -29.38
CA LYS A 347 -13.82 2.91 -30.01
C LYS A 347 -13.53 3.41 -31.42
N LEU A 348 -12.36 4.01 -31.58
CA LEU A 348 -11.83 4.32 -32.90
C LEU A 348 -11.22 3.04 -33.47
N LEU A 349 -11.77 2.58 -34.60
CA LEU A 349 -11.30 1.37 -35.28
C LEU A 349 -9.99 1.63 -36.05
N TYR A 350 -9.74 2.89 -36.45
CA TYR A 350 -8.60 3.33 -37.25
C TYR A 350 -8.31 4.82 -37.00
N GLY A 351 -7.04 5.23 -37.00
CA GLY A 351 -6.61 6.63 -36.91
C GLY A 351 -5.26 6.81 -36.21
N GLN A 352 -4.44 7.77 -36.66
CA GLN A 352 -3.14 8.10 -36.06
C GLN A 352 -3.21 9.21 -35.01
N GLY A 353 -4.30 9.98 -34.96
CA GLY A 353 -4.51 11.06 -33.98
C GLY A 353 -5.88 11.70 -34.11
N PHE A 354 -6.21 12.60 -33.18
CA PHE A 354 -7.35 13.51 -33.32
C PHE A 354 -6.85 14.94 -33.47
N SER A 355 -7.55 15.72 -34.29
CA SER A 355 -7.34 17.15 -34.44
C SER A 355 -8.58 17.89 -33.96
N TYR A 356 -8.37 18.98 -33.23
CA TYR A 356 -9.44 19.92 -32.90
C TYR A 356 -8.93 21.34 -33.11
N ASN A 357 -9.80 22.18 -33.67
CA ASN A 357 -9.51 23.59 -33.90
C ASN A 357 -10.07 24.39 -32.72
N LEU A 358 -9.19 24.99 -31.94
CA LEU A 358 -9.55 26.07 -31.02
C LEU A 358 -9.58 27.37 -31.82
N ASN A 359 -10.79 27.87 -32.07
CA ASN A 359 -11.14 29.19 -32.61
C ASN A 359 -10.12 29.86 -33.56
N ASP A 360 -10.48 29.88 -34.85
CA ASP A 360 -10.02 30.84 -35.87
C ASP A 360 -8.50 31.09 -36.02
N SER A 361 -7.68 30.15 -35.56
CA SER A 361 -6.28 30.07 -35.96
C SER A 361 -6.09 28.82 -36.82
N SER A 362 -5.44 28.98 -37.96
CA SER A 362 -5.15 27.95 -38.97
C SER A 362 -4.19 26.85 -38.50
N LYS A 363 -3.98 26.70 -37.19
CA LYS A 363 -3.11 25.69 -36.59
C LYS A 363 -3.98 24.65 -35.89
N SER A 364 -4.23 23.55 -36.60
CA SER A 364 -4.76 22.34 -35.99
C SER A 364 -3.71 21.75 -35.05
N ILE A 365 -4.06 21.54 -33.78
CA ILE A 365 -3.23 20.76 -32.87
C ILE A 365 -3.57 19.29 -33.15
N THR A 366 -2.66 18.57 -33.77
CA THR A 366 -2.76 17.12 -33.95
C THR A 366 -2.13 16.43 -32.75
N SER A 367 -2.95 15.78 -31.93
CA SER A 367 -2.47 14.87 -30.90
C SER A 367 -2.47 13.46 -31.49
N ASN A 368 -1.29 12.84 -31.60
CA ASN A 368 -1.20 11.44 -32.00
C ASN A 368 -1.87 10.58 -30.94
N PHE A 369 -2.62 9.56 -31.36
CA PHE A 369 -3.10 8.54 -30.42
C PHE A 369 -1.86 7.82 -29.88
N VAL A 370 -1.53 8.10 -28.63
CA VAL A 370 -0.52 7.31 -27.90
C VAL A 370 -1.19 5.98 -27.63
N SER A 371 -0.82 4.95 -28.41
CA SER A 371 -1.10 3.58 -27.98
C SER A 371 -0.37 3.37 -26.65
N TYR A 372 -1.12 3.09 -25.59
CA TYR A 372 -0.53 2.59 -24.35
C TYR A 372 -0.13 1.14 -24.61
N GLU A 373 1.07 0.97 -25.16
CA GLU A 373 1.72 -0.34 -25.20
C GLU A 373 2.46 -0.53 -23.88
N GLU A 374 1.89 -1.35 -23.01
CA GLU A 374 2.57 -1.81 -21.80
C GLU A 374 3.14 -3.19 -22.09
N SER A 375 4.46 -3.28 -22.17
CA SER A 375 5.15 -4.57 -22.27
C SER A 375 5.57 -5.00 -20.86
N PHE A 376 5.10 -6.17 -20.44
CA PHE A 376 5.52 -6.79 -19.19
C PHE A 376 6.30 -8.07 -19.49
N TYR A 377 7.35 -8.30 -18.69
CA TYR A 377 8.17 -9.50 -18.82
C TYR A 377 7.52 -10.64 -18.04
N ILE A 378 7.14 -11.70 -18.75
CA ILE A 378 6.66 -12.94 -18.14
C ILE A 378 7.84 -13.86 -17.93
N SER A 379 7.94 -14.48 -16.75
CA SER A 379 8.99 -15.45 -16.49
C SER A 379 8.85 -16.65 -17.44
N LYS A 380 9.97 -17.27 -17.80
CA LYS A 380 9.93 -18.49 -18.63
C LYS A 380 9.07 -19.57 -17.96
N LYS A 381 9.21 -19.75 -16.65
CA LYS A 381 8.48 -20.76 -15.87
C LYS A 381 6.98 -20.54 -15.90
N ASP A 382 6.51 -19.30 -15.83
CA ASP A 382 5.08 -18.97 -15.89
C ASP A 382 4.46 -19.37 -17.23
N ILE A 383 5.23 -19.37 -18.33
CA ILE A 383 4.77 -19.78 -19.65
C ILE A 383 4.69 -21.32 -19.76
N PHE A 384 5.72 -22.04 -19.30
CA PHE A 384 5.79 -23.50 -19.47
C PHE A 384 5.06 -24.30 -18.37
N CYS A 385 5.12 -23.84 -17.13
CA CYS A 385 4.54 -24.53 -15.98
C CYS A 385 4.03 -23.53 -14.94
N PRO A 386 2.91 -22.83 -15.21
CA PRO A 386 2.38 -21.80 -14.33
C PRO A 386 2.04 -22.32 -12.93
N VAL A 387 1.58 -23.58 -12.83
CA VAL A 387 1.28 -24.22 -11.55
C VAL A 387 2.53 -24.36 -10.69
N HIS A 388 3.64 -24.85 -11.27
CA HIS A 388 4.89 -25.02 -10.52
C HIS A 388 5.47 -23.68 -10.09
N SER A 389 5.44 -22.67 -10.98
CA SER A 389 5.87 -21.31 -10.66
C SER A 389 5.07 -20.72 -9.48
N GLU A 390 3.74 -20.90 -9.50
CA GLU A 390 2.90 -20.43 -8.40
C GLU A 390 3.11 -21.22 -7.10
N MET A 391 3.40 -22.53 -7.19
CA MET A 391 3.81 -23.33 -6.03
C MET A 391 5.13 -22.82 -5.43
N GLU A 392 6.15 -22.55 -6.25
CA GLU A 392 7.42 -21.97 -5.76
C GLU A 392 7.17 -20.62 -5.04
N ARG A 393 6.37 -19.73 -5.65
CA ARG A 393 5.99 -18.46 -5.02
C ARG A 393 5.19 -18.67 -3.74
N PHE A 394 4.29 -19.64 -3.71
CA PHE A 394 3.56 -20.02 -2.51
C PHE A 394 4.51 -20.46 -1.39
N PHE A 395 5.49 -21.33 -1.67
CA PHE A 395 6.50 -21.74 -0.69
C PHE A 395 7.30 -20.55 -0.16
N CYS A 396 7.70 -19.62 -1.03
CA CYS A 396 8.34 -18.37 -0.65
C CYS A 396 7.44 -17.51 0.29
N ARG A 397 6.14 -17.41 -0.01
CA ARG A 397 5.16 -16.68 0.83
C ARG A 397 4.97 -17.29 2.20
N ILE A 398 4.96 -18.63 2.32
CA ILE A 398 4.76 -19.32 3.61
C ILE A 398 6.05 -19.60 4.39
N ALA A 399 7.22 -19.35 3.80
CA ALA A 399 8.52 -19.57 4.44
C ALA A 399 8.61 -18.84 5.80
N LYS A 400 9.27 -19.46 6.78
CA LYS A 400 9.49 -18.89 8.11
C LYS A 400 10.96 -18.55 8.31
N ARG A 401 11.29 -17.70 9.28
CA ARG A 401 12.68 -17.45 9.67
C ARG A 401 13.33 -18.76 10.17
N GLY A 402 14.59 -18.98 9.81
CA GLY A 402 15.37 -20.17 10.22
C GLY A 402 14.92 -21.52 9.63
N LYS A 403 13.99 -21.54 8.65
CA LYS A 403 13.52 -22.75 7.95
C LYS A 403 13.42 -22.46 6.46
#